data_AF-A0A151BIH3-F1
#
_entry.id   AF-A0A151BIH3-F1
#
_cell.length_a   1.000
_cell.length_b   1.000
_cell.length_c   1.000
_cell.angle_alpha   90.00
_cell.angle_beta   90.00
_cell.angle_gamma   90.00
#
_symmetry.space_group_name_H-M   'P 1'
#
loop_
_entity.id
_entity.type
_entity.pdbx_description
1 polymer ?
#
loop_
_entity_poly.entity_id
_entity_poly.type
_entity_poly.pdbx_seq_one_letter_code
_entity_poly.pdbx_strand_id
1 'polypeptide(L)'
;MEELKSLAEAAGYTVVGSVEQVRRPDSRYQIGRGKAEEIADLVSKLGAEKIIFGNELKPVQAYNLAKLSGVEVIDRFQLILEIFAKRASTREAKLQIALARLKYELAQAKERVRLAKMGEQPGFLGLGKYQVDVYYEMVKRRIKSIQRKLRKIRTTRELHRRHRRSLGFPLVSLAGYTNSGKSTLFNSLTAESVPTDSSVFTTLSTTVRMSDLEGIKILVTDTVGFIDRLPITLIEAFHSTLEEMVYSDLILLVVDVSEPIEEIQRKVECCLETIRQIGASGLPMVTALNKIDLVPEHELEEKIIRLGDVTPNPVPISALHRINLRALKLEMLRHLESLLETLTVHPFAKKIAN
;
A
#
# COMPACT_ATOMS: atom_id res chain seq x y z
N MET A 1 -6.69 -14.96 7.90
CA MET A 1 -5.87 -15.94 7.15
C MET A 1 -5.91 -15.73 5.64
N GLU A 2 -7.08 -15.47 5.05
CA GLU A 2 -7.24 -15.29 3.59
C GLU A 2 -6.38 -14.17 2.99
N GLU A 3 -6.26 -13.03 3.69
CA GLU A 3 -5.39 -11.93 3.26
C GLU A 3 -3.92 -12.36 3.15
N LEU A 4 -3.40 -13.08 4.16
CA LEU A 4 -2.00 -13.54 4.16
C LEU A 4 -1.74 -14.55 3.04
N LYS A 5 -2.72 -15.43 2.76
CA LYS A 5 -2.67 -16.35 1.62
C LYS A 5 -2.59 -15.58 0.30
N SER A 6 -3.45 -14.58 0.12
CA SER A 6 -3.45 -13.71 -1.07
C SER A 6 -2.12 -12.96 -1.25
N LEU A 7 -1.49 -12.52 -0.15
CA LEU A 7 -0.16 -11.90 -0.19
C LEU A 7 0.92 -12.91 -0.60
N ALA A 8 0.87 -14.15 -0.09
CA ALA A 8 1.81 -15.20 -0.45
C ALA A 8 1.72 -15.55 -1.94
N GLU A 9 0.51 -15.70 -2.47
CA GLU A 9 0.25 -15.93 -3.90
C GLU A 9 0.73 -14.75 -4.76
N ALA A 10 0.48 -13.51 -4.33
CA ALA A 10 0.98 -12.31 -5.02
C ALA A 10 2.51 -12.21 -4.99
N ALA A 11 3.17 -12.80 -3.99
CA ALA A 11 4.62 -12.95 -3.93
C ALA A 11 5.12 -14.15 -4.75
N GLY A 12 4.24 -14.90 -5.41
CA GLY A 12 4.55 -16.05 -6.25
C GLY A 12 4.80 -17.35 -5.48
N TYR A 13 4.27 -17.47 -4.26
CA TYR A 13 4.32 -18.70 -3.48
C TYR A 13 3.02 -19.49 -3.64
N THR A 14 3.12 -20.82 -3.62
CA THR A 14 1.96 -21.71 -3.49
C THR A 14 1.80 -22.10 -2.03
N VAL A 15 0.64 -21.82 -1.43
CA VAL A 15 0.39 -22.14 -0.02
C VAL A 15 0.04 -23.62 0.13
N VAL A 16 0.96 -24.42 0.67
CA VAL A 16 0.81 -25.88 0.84
C VAL A 16 0.19 -26.29 2.18
N GLY A 17 0.08 -25.37 3.13
CA GLY A 17 -0.52 -25.60 4.45
C GLY A 17 -0.67 -24.32 5.24
N SER A 18 -1.49 -24.35 6.28
CA SER A 18 -1.74 -23.19 7.14
C SER A 18 -1.99 -23.60 8.58
N VAL A 19 -1.47 -22.81 9.50
CA VAL A 19 -1.59 -23.04 10.94
C VAL A 19 -1.95 -21.72 11.62
N GLU A 20 -2.99 -21.74 12.47
CA GLU A 20 -3.44 -20.58 13.22
C GLU A 20 -3.35 -20.83 14.74
N GLN A 21 -3.00 -19.79 15.49
CA GLN A 21 -3.01 -19.81 16.94
C GLN A 21 -3.27 -18.40 17.49
N VAL A 22 -4.29 -18.28 18.34
CA VAL A 22 -4.59 -17.04 19.06
C VAL A 22 -3.99 -17.14 20.46
N ARG A 23 -2.94 -16.35 20.73
CA ARG A 23 -2.29 -16.27 22.07
C ARG A 23 -1.47 -14.99 22.21
N ARG A 24 -1.04 -14.71 23.45
CA ARG A 24 0.03 -13.72 23.68
C ARG A 24 1.35 -14.19 23.03
N PRO A 25 2.09 -13.29 22.35
CA PRO A 25 3.32 -13.65 21.67
C PRO A 25 4.36 -14.26 22.62
N ASP A 26 4.86 -15.44 22.24
CA ASP A 26 5.96 -16.09 22.95
C ASP A 26 7.28 -15.39 22.64
N SER A 27 8.13 -15.16 23.64
CA SER A 27 9.40 -14.46 23.45
C SER A 27 10.37 -15.21 22.53
N ARG A 28 10.27 -16.54 22.46
CA ARG A 28 11.19 -17.42 21.73
C ARG A 28 10.72 -17.76 20.33
N TYR A 29 9.42 -17.98 20.12
CA TYR A 29 8.88 -18.46 18.84
C TYR A 29 7.74 -17.60 18.27
N GLN A 30 7.31 -16.53 18.95
CA GLN A 30 6.06 -15.80 18.67
C GLN A 30 4.80 -16.64 18.96
N ILE A 31 4.80 -17.91 18.56
CA ILE A 31 3.79 -18.93 18.87
C ILE A 31 4.23 -19.85 20.01
N GLY A 32 3.34 -20.73 20.47
CA GLY A 32 3.69 -21.74 21.46
C GLY A 32 4.68 -22.77 20.93
N ARG A 33 5.58 -23.26 21.79
CA ARG A 33 6.60 -24.25 21.43
C ARG A 33 6.03 -25.48 20.71
N GLY A 34 4.96 -26.09 21.23
CA GLY A 34 4.35 -27.26 20.58
C GLY A 34 3.81 -26.95 19.18
N LYS A 35 3.34 -25.71 18.95
CA LYS A 35 2.87 -25.27 17.62
C LYS A 35 4.04 -25.00 16.67
N ALA A 36 5.17 -24.53 17.19
CA ALA A 36 6.41 -24.39 16.42
C ALA A 36 6.97 -25.75 15.98
N GLU A 37 6.94 -26.75 16.88
CA GLU A 37 7.31 -28.13 16.56
C GLU A 37 6.34 -28.74 15.53
N GLU A 38 5.03 -28.55 15.69
CA GLU A 38 4.02 -28.96 14.70
C GLU A 38 4.27 -28.35 13.31
N ILE A 39 4.61 -27.06 13.24
CA ILE A 39 4.93 -26.39 11.96
C ILE A 39 6.19 -26.98 11.33
N ALA A 40 7.23 -27.27 12.12
CA ALA A 40 8.45 -27.89 11.60
C ALA A 40 8.19 -29.28 11.01
N ASP A 41 7.35 -30.08 11.67
CA ASP A 41 6.92 -31.37 11.14
C ASP A 41 6.14 -31.24 9.83
N LEU A 42 5.21 -30.27 9.76
CA LEU A 42 4.44 -29.99 8.56
C LEU A 42 5.32 -29.52 7.40
N VAL A 43 6.34 -28.69 7.67
CA VAL A 43 7.32 -28.25 6.68
C VAL A 43 8.03 -29.44 6.03
N SER A 44 8.50 -30.38 6.85
CA SER A 44 9.16 -31.60 6.36
C SER A 44 8.19 -32.49 5.57
N LYS A 45 6.98 -32.70 6.08
CA LYS A 45 5.95 -33.55 5.43
C LYS A 45 5.45 -33.01 4.10
N LEU A 46 5.28 -31.69 4.01
CA LEU A 46 4.69 -31.02 2.84
C LEU A 46 5.77 -30.51 1.87
N GLY A 47 7.06 -30.63 2.21
CA GLY A 47 8.15 -30.11 1.39
C GLY A 47 8.12 -28.59 1.24
N ALA A 48 7.66 -27.87 2.27
CA ALA A 48 7.58 -26.41 2.21
C ALA A 48 8.99 -25.78 2.22
N GLU A 49 9.27 -24.85 1.32
CA GLU A 49 10.60 -24.20 1.21
C GLU A 49 10.74 -22.94 2.09
N LYS A 50 9.62 -22.42 2.60
CA LYS A 50 9.57 -21.15 3.34
C LYS A 50 8.38 -21.12 4.29
N ILE A 51 8.57 -20.53 5.47
CA ILE A 51 7.47 -20.22 6.40
C ILE A 51 7.17 -18.73 6.37
N ILE A 52 5.89 -18.39 6.24
CA ILE A 52 5.40 -17.01 6.20
C ILE A 52 4.58 -16.73 7.46
N PHE A 53 5.05 -15.84 8.32
CA PHE A 53 4.34 -15.41 9.51
C PHE A 53 3.50 -14.17 9.24
N GLY A 54 2.21 -14.20 9.61
CA GLY A 54 1.32 -13.04 9.50
C GLY A 54 1.63 -11.89 10.47
N ASN A 55 2.39 -12.17 11.53
CA ASN A 55 2.81 -11.20 12.54
C ASN A 55 4.28 -10.82 12.35
N GLU A 56 4.67 -9.64 12.82
CA GLU A 56 6.08 -9.24 12.88
C GLU A 56 6.88 -10.18 13.78
N LEU A 57 8.09 -10.52 13.36
CA LEU A 57 9.00 -11.39 14.10
C LEU A 57 10.21 -10.62 14.63
N LYS A 58 10.55 -10.86 15.90
CA LYS A 58 11.85 -10.47 16.44
C LYS A 58 12.96 -11.32 15.80
N PRO A 59 14.20 -10.82 15.70
CA PRO A 59 15.32 -11.58 15.14
C PRO A 59 15.54 -12.94 15.81
N VAL A 60 15.39 -13.00 17.14
CA VAL A 60 15.48 -14.24 17.92
C VAL A 60 14.40 -15.25 17.53
N GLN A 61 13.16 -14.77 17.32
CA GLN A 61 12.03 -15.63 16.96
C GLN A 61 12.20 -16.21 15.57
N ALA A 62 12.48 -15.36 14.58
CA ALA A 62 12.76 -15.80 13.21
C ALA A 62 13.92 -16.81 13.17
N TYR A 63 14.99 -16.54 13.93
CA TYR A 63 16.14 -17.46 14.02
C TYR A 63 15.76 -18.83 14.60
N ASN A 64 15.06 -18.85 15.75
CA ASN A 64 14.70 -20.11 16.39
C ASN A 64 13.73 -20.94 15.55
N LEU A 65 12.79 -20.28 14.86
CA LEU A 65 11.86 -20.94 13.95
C LEU A 65 12.59 -21.51 12.72
N ALA A 66 13.51 -20.76 12.13
CA ALA A 66 14.33 -21.23 11.00
C ALA A 66 15.23 -22.40 11.41
N LYS A 67 15.85 -22.33 12.61
CA LYS A 67 16.64 -23.44 13.16
C LYS A 67 15.82 -24.70 13.39
N LEU A 68 14.58 -24.54 13.88
CA LEU A 68 13.69 -25.67 14.18
C LEU A 68 13.14 -26.32 12.91
N SER A 69 12.78 -25.53 11.91
CA SER A 69 12.13 -26.00 10.67
C SER A 69 13.08 -26.32 9.53
N GLY A 70 14.33 -25.82 9.58
CA GLY A 70 15.33 -26.00 8.52
C GLY A 70 15.12 -25.13 7.28
N VAL A 71 14.14 -24.22 7.27
CA VAL A 71 13.78 -23.40 6.11
C VAL A 71 13.78 -21.90 6.45
N GLU A 72 13.78 -21.04 5.43
CA GLU A 72 13.71 -19.60 5.62
C GLU A 72 12.38 -19.20 6.25
N VAL A 73 12.42 -18.33 7.26
CA VAL A 73 11.23 -17.80 7.93
C VAL A 73 11.18 -16.30 7.67
N ILE A 74 10.08 -15.85 7.05
CA ILE A 74 9.83 -14.45 6.80
C ILE A 74 8.57 -13.98 7.52
N ASP A 75 8.55 -12.71 7.91
CA ASP A 75 7.35 -12.07 8.44
C ASP A 75 6.53 -11.36 7.35
N ARG A 76 5.37 -10.84 7.75
CA ARG A 76 4.45 -10.10 6.88
C ARG A 76 5.14 -8.91 6.20
N PHE A 77 6.01 -8.18 6.91
CA PHE A 77 6.72 -7.03 6.33
C PHE A 77 7.67 -7.46 5.21
N GLN A 78 8.45 -8.51 5.43
CA GLN A 78 9.35 -9.06 4.41
C GLN A 78 8.58 -9.58 3.19
N LEU A 79 7.45 -10.26 3.42
CA LEU A 79 6.56 -10.73 2.34
C LEU A 79 6.08 -9.55 1.47
N ILE A 80 5.59 -8.48 2.08
CA ILE A 80 5.13 -7.29 1.34
C ILE A 80 6.28 -6.70 0.49
N LEU A 81 7.49 -6.62 1.06
CA LEU A 81 8.67 -6.14 0.32
C LEU A 81 9.11 -7.06 -0.83
N GLU A 82 8.79 -8.35 -0.78
CA GLU A 82 9.01 -9.27 -1.90
C GLU A 82 8.00 -9.03 -3.02
N ILE A 83 6.71 -8.87 -2.70
CA ILE A 83 5.67 -8.51 -3.68
C ILE A 83 6.05 -7.21 -4.39
N PHE A 84 6.45 -6.21 -3.62
CA PHE A 84 6.87 -4.92 -4.15
C PHE A 84 8.11 -5.01 -5.02
N ALA A 85 9.11 -5.81 -4.63
CA ALA A 85 10.31 -6.00 -5.46
C ALA A 85 9.97 -6.62 -6.82
N LYS A 86 9.04 -7.57 -6.87
CA LYS A 86 8.58 -8.20 -8.12
C LYS A 86 7.87 -7.20 -9.05
N ARG A 87 7.13 -6.25 -8.48
CA ARG A 87 6.29 -5.31 -9.25
C ARG A 87 6.95 -3.95 -9.51
N ALA A 88 8.08 -3.64 -8.86
CA ALA A 88 8.77 -2.37 -9.04
C ALA A 88 9.45 -2.25 -10.41
N SER A 89 8.80 -1.55 -11.32
CA SER A 89 9.33 -1.23 -12.66
C SER A 89 10.24 0.00 -12.66
N THR A 90 9.94 1.01 -11.84
CA THR A 90 10.64 2.30 -11.84
C THR A 90 11.87 2.31 -10.95
N ARG A 91 12.85 3.15 -11.30
CA ARG A 91 14.06 3.37 -10.48
C ARG A 91 13.73 3.90 -9.09
N GLU A 92 12.71 4.74 -8.97
CA GLU A 92 12.26 5.27 -7.67
C GLU A 92 11.70 4.15 -6.78
N ALA A 93 10.74 3.36 -7.28
CA ALA A 93 10.16 2.25 -6.53
C ALA A 93 11.24 1.26 -6.06
N LYS A 94 12.21 0.92 -6.93
CA LYS A 94 13.35 0.07 -6.58
C LYS A 94 14.21 0.67 -5.45
N LEU A 95 14.44 1.99 -5.47
CA LEU A 95 15.17 2.68 -4.41
C LEU A 95 14.39 2.74 -3.09
N GLN A 96 13.07 2.95 -3.14
CA GLN A 96 12.20 2.93 -1.96
C GLN A 96 12.19 1.55 -1.28
N ILE A 97 12.03 0.47 -2.06
CA ILE A 97 12.07 -0.90 -1.54
C ILE A 97 13.44 -1.21 -0.94
N ALA A 98 14.53 -0.82 -1.61
CA ALA A 98 15.87 -1.01 -1.08
C ALA A 98 16.08 -0.23 0.23
N LEU A 99 15.54 1.00 0.34
CA LEU A 99 15.57 1.78 1.56
C LEU A 99 14.81 1.09 2.70
N ALA A 100 13.60 0.57 2.42
CA ALA A 100 12.79 -0.16 3.40
C ALA A 100 13.51 -1.40 3.92
N ARG A 101 14.08 -2.21 3.01
CA ARG A 101 14.86 -3.41 3.35
C ARG A 101 16.04 -3.07 4.26
N LEU A 102 16.83 -2.06 3.89
CA LEU A 102 18.01 -1.66 4.68
C LEU A 102 17.62 -1.08 6.05
N LYS A 103 16.53 -0.32 6.15
CA LYS A 103 16.04 0.20 7.44
C LYS A 103 15.61 -0.94 8.37
N TYR A 104 14.87 -1.91 7.84
CA TYR A 104 14.44 -3.09 8.60
C TYR A 104 15.64 -3.95 9.04
N GLU A 105 16.58 -4.21 8.12
CA GLU A 105 17.82 -4.92 8.43
C GLU A 105 18.64 -4.21 9.51
N LEU A 106 18.78 -2.88 9.42
CA LEU A 106 19.51 -2.08 10.40
C LEU A 106 18.87 -2.14 11.79
N ALA A 107 17.54 -2.12 11.87
CA ALA A 107 16.81 -2.24 13.13
C ALA A 107 17.05 -3.61 13.80
N GLN A 108 17.18 -4.66 12.99
CA GLN A 108 17.45 -6.02 13.47
C GLN A 108 18.93 -6.35 13.70
N ALA A 109 19.84 -5.61 13.06
CA ALA A 109 21.28 -5.92 13.04
C ALA A 109 21.90 -6.03 14.44
N LYS A 110 21.53 -5.11 15.37
CA LYS A 110 22.07 -5.13 16.74
C LYS A 110 21.76 -6.44 17.48
N GLU A 111 20.55 -6.96 17.30
CA GLU A 111 20.13 -8.20 17.97
C GLU A 111 20.73 -9.43 17.31
N ARG A 112 20.84 -9.45 15.97
CA ARG A 112 21.54 -10.53 15.24
C ARG A 112 23.00 -10.66 15.66
N VAL A 113 23.67 -9.53 15.86
CA VAL A 113 25.05 -9.48 16.36
C VAL A 113 25.16 -10.04 17.76
N ARG A 114 24.20 -9.69 18.64
CA ARG A 114 24.17 -10.20 20.01
C ARG A 114 24.04 -11.72 20.02
N LEU A 115 23.14 -12.26 19.20
CA LEU A 115 22.95 -13.71 19.04
C LEU A 115 24.21 -14.42 18.50
N ALA A 116 24.87 -13.83 17.49
CA ALA A 116 26.11 -14.37 16.94
C ALA A 116 27.24 -14.42 18.00
N LYS A 117 27.33 -13.40 18.88
CA LYS A 117 28.31 -13.37 19.98
C LYS A 117 28.06 -14.40 21.08
N MET A 118 26.81 -14.82 21.28
CA MET A 118 26.46 -15.85 22.27
C MET A 118 26.74 -17.28 21.77
N GLY A 119 27.36 -17.44 20.59
CA GLY A 119 27.68 -18.75 20.00
C GLY A 119 26.46 -19.46 19.43
N GLU A 120 25.30 -18.79 19.39
CA GLU A 120 24.05 -19.42 18.96
C GLU A 120 23.83 -19.38 17.45
N GLN A 121 24.62 -18.63 16.66
CA GLN A 121 24.58 -18.64 15.19
C GLN A 121 25.93 -19.08 14.56
N PRO A 122 26.07 -20.33 14.10
CA PRO A 122 27.08 -20.68 13.12
C PRO A 122 26.57 -20.20 11.75
N GLY A 123 26.95 -19.00 11.32
CA GLY A 123 26.59 -18.53 9.97
C GLY A 123 26.70 -17.03 9.70
N PHE A 124 26.60 -16.17 10.72
CA PHE A 124 26.83 -14.73 10.53
C PHE A 124 28.34 -14.40 10.60
N LEU A 125 29.07 -14.92 9.61
CA LEU A 125 30.45 -14.57 9.22
C LEU A 125 31.55 -14.62 10.32
N GLY A 126 31.34 -15.22 11.50
CA GLY A 126 32.39 -15.32 12.53
C GLY A 126 32.99 -13.95 12.92
N LEU A 127 32.22 -12.88 12.70
CA LEU A 127 32.79 -11.54 12.63
C LEU A 127 33.04 -10.99 14.03
N GLY A 128 34.27 -10.55 14.29
CA GLY A 128 34.63 -9.87 15.53
C GLY A 128 33.83 -8.57 15.74
N LYS A 129 33.81 -8.05 16.98
CA LYS A 129 33.06 -6.82 17.36
C LYS A 129 33.27 -5.66 16.36
N TYR A 130 34.49 -5.48 15.88
CA TYR A 130 34.87 -4.45 14.90
C TYR A 130 34.17 -4.59 13.55
N GLN A 131 33.95 -5.82 13.07
CA GLN A 131 33.37 -6.07 11.76
C GLN A 131 31.85 -5.83 11.74
N VAL A 132 31.19 -5.95 12.90
CA VAL A 132 29.79 -5.53 13.07
C VAL A 132 29.65 -4.02 12.91
N ASP A 133 30.50 -3.26 13.61
CA ASP A 133 30.45 -1.81 13.57
C ASP A 133 30.73 -1.30 12.14
N VAL A 134 31.67 -1.95 11.44
CA VAL A 134 31.96 -1.70 10.02
C VAL A 134 30.74 -1.98 9.14
N TYR A 135 30.06 -3.12 9.33
CA TYR A 135 28.85 -3.45 8.58
C TYR A 135 27.72 -2.44 8.88
N TYR A 136 27.54 -2.04 10.13
CA TYR A 136 26.54 -1.05 10.54
C TYR A 136 26.77 0.30 9.85
N GLU A 137 28.02 0.77 9.84
CA GLU A 137 28.39 2.01 9.14
C GLU A 137 28.26 1.88 7.62
N MET A 138 28.54 0.70 7.05
CA MET A 138 28.28 0.42 5.63
C MET A 138 26.79 0.54 5.29
N VAL A 139 25.90 -0.08 6.07
CA VAL A 139 24.44 -0.02 5.86
C VAL A 139 23.94 1.42 5.98
N LYS A 140 24.37 2.17 7.01
CA LYS A 140 24.04 3.59 7.18
C LYS A 140 24.47 4.46 5.99
N ARG A 141 25.70 4.26 5.49
CA ARG A 141 26.20 4.97 4.30
C ARG A 141 25.34 4.67 3.08
N ARG A 142 24.91 3.42 2.90
CA ARG A 142 24.03 2.99 1.81
C ARG A 142 22.64 3.63 1.91
N ILE A 143 22.04 3.65 3.11
CA ILE A 143 20.79 4.36 3.41
C ILE A 143 20.92 5.84 3.02
N LYS A 144 21.98 6.53 3.49
CA LYS A 144 22.20 7.96 3.19
C LYS A 144 22.36 8.21 1.70
N SER A 145 23.03 7.31 0.98
CA SER A 145 23.17 7.37 -0.49
C SER A 145 21.82 7.22 -1.21
N ILE A 146 21.01 6.24 -0.83
CA ILE A 146 19.68 6.03 -1.40
C ILE A 146 18.76 7.22 -1.13
N GLN A 147 18.74 7.74 0.11
CA GLN A 147 17.97 8.93 0.46
C GLN A 147 18.38 10.17 -0.35
N ARG A 148 19.67 10.35 -0.66
CA ARG A 148 20.12 11.42 -1.57
C ARG A 148 19.60 11.21 -2.99
N LYS A 149 19.59 9.98 -3.50
CA LYS A 149 19.04 9.67 -4.84
C LYS A 149 17.53 9.93 -4.88
N LEU A 150 16.79 9.52 -3.86
CA LEU A 150 15.35 9.77 -3.75
C LEU A 150 15.03 11.26 -3.68
N ARG A 151 15.80 12.05 -2.92
CA ARG A 151 15.64 13.52 -2.88
C ARG A 151 15.77 14.17 -4.25
N LYS A 152 16.74 13.75 -5.07
CA LYS A 152 16.89 14.27 -6.45
C LYS A 152 15.66 13.96 -7.31
N ILE A 153 15.13 12.74 -7.22
CA ILE A 153 13.92 12.33 -7.95
C ILE A 153 12.71 13.16 -7.49
N ARG A 154 12.59 13.40 -6.17
CA ARG A 154 11.52 14.22 -5.59
C ARG A 154 11.51 15.64 -6.16
N THR A 155 12.66 16.30 -6.29
CA THR A 155 12.75 17.64 -6.88
C THR A 155 12.23 17.69 -8.32
N THR A 156 12.54 16.67 -9.14
CA THR A 156 11.99 16.55 -10.50
C THR A 156 10.47 16.35 -10.49
N ARG A 157 9.95 15.52 -9.58
CA ARG A 157 8.50 15.34 -9.41
C ARG A 157 7.80 16.63 -8.99
N GLU A 158 8.38 17.39 -8.07
CA GLU A 158 7.84 18.68 -7.62
C GLU A 158 7.74 19.68 -8.79
N LEU A 159 8.71 19.70 -9.70
CA LEU A 159 8.65 20.52 -10.92
C LEU A 159 7.49 20.09 -11.83
N HIS A 160 7.35 18.79 -12.10
CA HIS A 160 6.21 18.29 -12.89
C HIS A 160 4.87 18.57 -12.21
N ARG A 161 4.78 18.46 -10.88
CA ARG A 161 3.59 18.80 -10.10
C ARG A 161 3.25 20.28 -10.23
N ARG A 162 4.23 21.18 -10.04
CA ARG A 162 4.03 22.63 -10.22
C ARG A 162 3.55 22.98 -11.61
N HIS A 163 4.13 22.35 -12.64
CA HIS A 163 3.68 22.53 -14.01
C HIS A 163 2.23 22.08 -14.20
N ARG A 164 1.84 20.90 -13.70
CA ARG A 164 0.44 20.44 -13.76
C ARG A 164 -0.52 21.39 -13.04
N ARG A 165 -0.14 21.86 -11.85
CA ARG A 165 -0.94 22.84 -11.10
C ARG A 165 -1.07 24.17 -11.83
N SER A 166 -0.03 24.61 -12.54
CA SER A 166 -0.07 25.82 -13.38
C SER A 166 -1.01 25.71 -14.58
N LEU A 167 -1.35 24.49 -15.01
CA LEU A 167 -2.33 24.24 -16.06
C LEU A 167 -3.78 24.31 -15.55
N GLY A 168 -3.99 24.42 -14.23
CA GLY A 168 -5.32 24.63 -13.63
C GLY A 168 -6.22 23.39 -13.59
N PHE A 169 -5.71 22.19 -13.88
CA PHE A 169 -6.51 20.97 -13.82
C PHE A 169 -6.65 20.47 -12.37
N PRO A 170 -7.87 20.20 -11.88
CA PRO A 170 -8.08 19.53 -10.60
C PRO A 170 -7.45 18.13 -10.57
N LEU A 171 -6.84 17.77 -9.44
CA LEU A 171 -6.19 16.49 -9.23
C LEU A 171 -7.03 15.60 -8.31
N VAL A 172 -7.41 14.43 -8.81
CA VAL A 172 -8.14 13.38 -8.07
C VAL A 172 -7.20 12.21 -7.81
N SER A 173 -7.07 11.80 -6.54
CA SER A 173 -6.31 10.61 -6.17
C SER A 173 -7.22 9.47 -5.77
N LEU A 174 -7.04 8.30 -6.38
CA LEU A 174 -7.72 7.07 -5.96
C LEU A 174 -7.07 6.56 -4.67
N ALA A 175 -7.88 6.23 -3.67
CA ALA A 175 -7.47 5.60 -2.42
C ALA A 175 -8.27 4.32 -2.19
N GLY A 176 -7.82 3.45 -1.29
CA GLY A 176 -8.61 2.29 -0.87
C GLY A 176 -7.80 1.01 -0.70
N TYR A 177 -8.43 0.03 -0.07
CA TYR A 177 -7.83 -1.26 0.24
C TYR A 177 -7.41 -2.01 -1.04
N THR A 178 -6.40 -2.86 -0.96
CA THR A 178 -6.04 -3.73 -2.08
C THR A 178 -7.24 -4.57 -2.54
N ASN A 179 -7.31 -4.84 -3.85
CA ASN A 179 -8.44 -5.52 -4.49
C ASN A 179 -9.82 -4.83 -4.40
N SER A 180 -9.90 -3.57 -3.92
CA SER A 180 -11.16 -2.80 -3.94
C SER A 180 -11.63 -2.37 -5.34
N GLY A 181 -10.80 -2.57 -6.37
CA GLY A 181 -11.09 -2.19 -7.75
C GLY A 181 -10.60 -0.80 -8.15
N LYS A 182 -9.64 -0.21 -7.42
CA LYS A 182 -9.00 1.09 -7.79
C LYS A 182 -8.53 1.13 -9.25
N SER A 183 -7.71 0.16 -9.69
CA SER A 183 -7.20 0.15 -11.07
C SER A 183 -8.31 -0.06 -12.11
N THR A 184 -9.36 -0.82 -11.77
CA THR A 184 -10.54 -0.97 -12.62
C THR A 184 -11.31 0.35 -12.75
N LEU A 185 -11.50 1.07 -11.64
CA LEU A 185 -12.14 2.38 -11.64
C LEU A 185 -11.29 3.42 -12.38
N PHE A 186 -9.96 3.38 -12.21
CA PHE A 186 -9.02 4.21 -12.95
C PHE A 186 -9.20 4.06 -14.46
N ASN A 187 -9.23 2.83 -14.96
CA ASN A 187 -9.47 2.53 -16.37
C ASN A 187 -10.82 3.01 -16.85
N SER A 188 -11.87 2.77 -16.06
CA SER A 188 -13.23 3.17 -16.41
C SER A 188 -13.41 4.70 -16.44
N LEU A 189 -12.67 5.44 -15.61
CA LEU A 189 -12.66 6.91 -15.63
C LEU A 189 -11.81 7.46 -16.79
N THR A 190 -10.64 6.87 -17.05
CA THR A 190 -9.64 7.39 -18.01
C THR A 190 -9.77 6.82 -19.42
N ALA A 191 -10.68 5.86 -19.64
CA ALA A 191 -10.82 5.09 -20.88
C ALA A 191 -9.54 4.36 -21.33
N GLU A 192 -8.65 4.01 -20.39
CA GLU A 192 -7.44 3.23 -20.64
C GLU A 192 -7.59 1.74 -20.30
N SER A 193 -6.61 0.94 -20.74
CA SER A 193 -6.48 -0.49 -20.43
C SER A 193 -5.23 -0.75 -19.56
N VAL A 194 -5.14 -0.16 -18.37
CA VAL A 194 -4.13 -0.59 -17.38
C VAL A 194 -4.45 -2.04 -16.98
N PRO A 195 -3.48 -2.96 -16.87
CA PRO A 195 -3.77 -4.33 -16.46
C PRO A 195 -4.49 -4.38 -15.11
N THR A 196 -5.71 -4.89 -15.10
CA THR A 196 -6.50 -5.16 -13.89
C THR A 196 -6.39 -6.64 -13.59
N ASP A 197 -5.45 -6.99 -12.73
CA ASP A 197 -5.32 -8.33 -12.18
C ASP A 197 -5.89 -8.35 -10.76
N SER A 198 -6.47 -9.46 -10.31
CA SER A 198 -7.05 -9.59 -8.96
C SER A 198 -5.99 -9.69 -7.86
N SER A 199 -4.71 -9.73 -8.25
CA SER A 199 -3.57 -9.89 -7.36
C SER A 199 -3.25 -8.61 -6.57
N VAL A 200 -2.88 -8.77 -5.29
CA VAL A 200 -2.62 -7.65 -4.36
C VAL A 200 -1.46 -6.77 -4.82
N PHE A 201 -1.58 -5.44 -4.71
CA PHE A 201 -0.56 -4.43 -5.09
C PHE A 201 -0.30 -4.28 -6.59
N THR A 202 -1.34 -4.27 -7.44
CA THR A 202 -1.23 -4.02 -8.90
C THR A 202 -0.47 -2.73 -9.24
N THR A 203 -0.67 -1.69 -8.44
CA THR A 203 -0.11 -0.36 -8.69
C THR A 203 0.97 -0.01 -7.66
N LEU A 204 2.21 0.14 -8.13
CA LEU A 204 3.37 0.57 -7.32
C LEU A 204 4.04 1.85 -7.82
N SER A 205 3.71 2.27 -9.03
CA SER A 205 4.12 3.55 -9.58
C SER A 205 2.86 4.35 -9.86
N THR A 206 2.86 5.62 -9.45
CA THR A 206 1.72 6.51 -9.68
C THR A 206 1.58 6.79 -11.17
N THR A 207 0.39 6.50 -11.70
CA THR A 207 0.01 6.80 -13.08
C THR A 207 -0.96 7.97 -13.06
N VAL A 208 -0.57 9.09 -13.66
CA VAL A 208 -1.42 10.28 -13.80
C VAL A 208 -1.99 10.31 -15.21
N ARG A 209 -3.31 10.47 -15.33
CA ARG A 209 -4.01 10.56 -16.61
C ARG A 209 -5.07 11.64 -16.59
N MET A 210 -5.33 12.19 -17.77
CA MET A 210 -6.41 13.15 -17.94
C MET A 210 -7.73 12.39 -18.12
N SER A 211 -8.79 12.89 -17.47
CA SER A 211 -10.14 12.36 -17.57
C SER A 211 -11.12 13.53 -17.74
N ASP A 212 -12.27 13.24 -18.34
CA ASP A 212 -13.38 14.17 -18.42
C ASP A 212 -14.39 13.93 -17.28
N LEU A 213 -14.69 15.00 -16.55
CA LEU A 213 -15.66 15.05 -15.48
C LEU A 213 -16.81 15.98 -15.89
N GLU A 214 -17.72 15.46 -16.72
CA GLU A 214 -18.87 16.18 -17.27
C GLU A 214 -18.47 17.52 -17.94
N GLY A 215 -17.41 17.50 -18.76
CA GLY A 215 -16.90 18.68 -19.46
C GLY A 215 -15.74 19.41 -18.76
N ILE A 216 -15.43 19.06 -17.51
CA ILE A 216 -14.24 19.57 -16.80
C ILE A 216 -13.10 18.55 -16.93
N LYS A 217 -11.95 19.02 -17.43
CA LYS A 217 -10.74 18.19 -17.50
C LYS A 217 -10.11 18.08 -16.11
N ILE A 218 -9.99 16.85 -15.63
CA ILE A 218 -9.32 16.51 -14.37
C ILE A 218 -8.12 15.60 -14.61
N LEU A 219 -7.22 15.54 -13.64
CA LEU A 219 -6.14 14.57 -13.59
C LEU A 219 -6.49 13.50 -12.56
N VAL A 220 -6.53 12.23 -12.96
CA VAL A 220 -6.75 11.10 -12.06
C VAL A 220 -5.41 10.40 -11.82
N THR A 221 -5.12 10.09 -10.56
CA THR A 221 -3.92 9.36 -10.15
C THR A 221 -4.29 8.05 -9.48
N ASP A 222 -3.79 6.93 -10.00
CA ASP A 222 -3.86 5.64 -9.28
C ASP A 222 -2.73 5.57 -8.25
N THR A 223 -3.07 5.14 -7.03
CA THR A 223 -2.13 5.05 -5.90
C THR A 223 -1.96 3.61 -5.42
N VAL A 224 -0.99 3.40 -4.52
CA VAL A 224 -0.75 2.09 -3.93
C VAL A 224 -1.93 1.70 -3.04
N GLY A 225 -2.46 0.49 -3.23
CA GLY A 225 -3.54 -0.02 -2.38
C GLY A 225 -3.11 -0.22 -0.93
N PHE A 226 -4.00 0.09 0.00
CA PHE A 226 -3.77 -0.11 1.43
C PHE A 226 -3.95 -1.58 1.83
N ILE A 227 -3.24 -2.00 2.87
CA ILE A 227 -3.40 -3.31 3.52
C ILE A 227 -3.39 -3.13 5.03
N ASP A 228 -3.79 -4.16 5.75
CA ASP A 228 -3.82 -4.15 7.20
C ASP A 228 -2.42 -3.99 7.76
N ARG A 229 -2.33 -3.14 8.78
CA ARG A 229 -1.13 -2.92 9.59
C ARG A 229 0.09 -2.67 8.72
N LEU A 230 -0.03 -1.78 7.72
CA LEU A 230 1.10 -1.31 6.94
C LEU A 230 2.19 -0.80 7.90
N PRO A 231 3.39 -1.41 7.94
CA PRO A 231 4.40 -0.99 8.90
C PRO A 231 4.85 0.45 8.62
N ILE A 232 5.06 1.25 9.66
CA ILE A 232 5.44 2.67 9.53
C ILE A 232 6.70 2.83 8.66
N THR A 233 7.65 1.92 8.78
CA THR A 233 8.87 1.88 7.96
C THR A 233 8.58 1.75 6.47
N LEU A 234 7.48 1.08 6.11
CA LEU A 234 6.99 0.94 4.75
C LEU A 234 6.29 2.22 4.30
N ILE A 235 5.43 2.82 5.13
CA ILE A 235 4.83 4.14 4.86
C ILE A 235 5.91 5.19 4.60
N GLU A 236 6.95 5.26 5.43
CA GLU A 236 8.09 6.17 5.25
C GLU A 236 8.88 5.91 3.95
N ALA A 237 9.04 4.64 3.57
CA ALA A 237 9.78 4.28 2.37
C ALA A 237 8.99 4.59 1.10
N PHE A 238 7.67 4.39 1.14
CA PHE A 238 6.73 4.68 0.05
C PHE A 238 6.12 6.08 0.15
N HIS A 239 6.62 6.92 1.07
CA HIS A 239 6.10 8.24 1.34
C HIS A 239 5.97 9.06 0.06
N SER A 240 6.98 9.13 -0.82
CA SER A 240 6.86 9.93 -2.04
C SER A 240 5.78 9.44 -3.02
N THR A 241 5.38 8.16 -2.92
CA THR A 241 4.31 7.55 -3.72
C THR A 241 2.94 7.81 -3.10
N LEU A 242 2.83 7.75 -1.76
CA LEU A 242 1.60 8.06 -1.02
C LEU A 242 1.35 9.57 -0.88
N GLU A 243 2.41 10.38 -0.86
CA GLU A 243 2.40 11.84 -0.71
C GLU A 243 1.78 12.54 -1.93
N GLU A 244 1.65 11.88 -3.10
CA GLU A 244 0.83 12.42 -4.20
C GLU A 244 -0.61 12.68 -3.76
N MET A 245 -1.15 11.87 -2.84
CA MET A 245 -2.51 12.04 -2.32
C MET A 245 -2.67 13.35 -1.52
N VAL A 246 -1.64 13.78 -0.79
CA VAL A 246 -1.65 15.06 -0.03
C VAL A 246 -1.82 16.27 -0.94
N TYR A 247 -1.42 16.14 -2.20
CA TYR A 247 -1.51 17.23 -3.19
C TYR A 247 -2.75 17.12 -4.08
N SER A 248 -3.63 16.15 -3.84
CA SER A 248 -4.89 16.07 -4.56
C SER A 248 -5.86 17.15 -4.09
N ASP A 249 -6.72 17.58 -5.00
CA ASP A 249 -7.84 18.44 -4.71
C ASP A 249 -9.04 17.62 -4.22
N LEU A 250 -9.08 16.31 -4.51
CA LEU A 250 -10.09 15.37 -4.04
C LEU A 250 -9.54 13.95 -3.90
N ILE A 251 -9.93 13.26 -2.83
CA ILE A 251 -9.68 11.84 -2.62
C ILE A 251 -10.91 11.04 -3.04
N LEU A 252 -10.74 10.09 -3.96
CA LEU A 252 -11.77 9.14 -4.34
C LEU A 252 -11.47 7.79 -3.68
N LEU A 253 -12.15 7.52 -2.55
CA LEU A 253 -11.96 6.32 -1.75
C LEU A 253 -12.77 5.16 -2.33
N VAL A 254 -12.11 4.11 -2.81
CA VAL A 254 -12.75 2.94 -3.42
C VAL A 254 -12.87 1.83 -2.39
N VAL A 255 -14.10 1.41 -2.12
CA VAL A 255 -14.48 0.41 -1.11
C VAL A 255 -15.15 -0.77 -1.79
N ASP A 256 -14.79 -2.00 -1.43
CA ASP A 256 -15.45 -3.20 -1.94
C ASP A 256 -16.72 -3.49 -1.12
N VAL A 257 -17.90 -3.43 -1.71
CA VAL A 257 -19.16 -3.72 -1.00
C VAL A 257 -19.59 -5.18 -1.07
N SER A 258 -18.88 -6.05 -1.80
CA SER A 258 -19.20 -7.48 -1.84
C SER A 258 -18.81 -8.23 -0.56
N GLU A 259 -18.10 -7.57 0.35
CA GLU A 259 -17.59 -8.17 1.58
C GLU A 259 -18.61 -8.06 2.74
N PRO A 260 -18.45 -8.86 3.82
CA PRO A 260 -19.23 -8.67 5.04
C PRO A 260 -19.08 -7.25 5.62
N ILE A 261 -20.15 -6.69 6.19
CA ILE A 261 -20.18 -5.28 6.62
C ILE A 261 -19.09 -4.96 7.65
N GLU A 262 -18.78 -5.89 8.54
CA GLU A 262 -17.73 -5.73 9.56
C GLU A 262 -16.34 -5.61 8.90
N GLU A 263 -16.08 -6.39 7.85
CA GLU A 263 -14.83 -6.31 7.09
C GLU A 263 -14.74 -5.01 6.30
N ILE A 264 -15.85 -4.54 5.73
CA ILE A 264 -15.89 -3.26 5.03
C ILE A 264 -15.52 -2.12 6.00
N GLN A 265 -16.18 -2.06 7.16
CA GLN A 265 -15.93 -1.01 8.17
C GLN A 265 -14.47 -1.01 8.62
N ARG A 266 -13.93 -2.20 8.93
CA ARG A 266 -12.53 -2.39 9.32
C ARG A 266 -11.55 -1.88 8.26
N LYS A 267 -11.80 -2.18 6.98
CA LYS A 267 -10.97 -1.71 5.87
C LYS A 267 -11.10 -0.22 5.63
N VAL A 268 -12.30 0.35 5.73
CA VAL A 268 -12.54 1.79 5.63
C VAL A 268 -11.78 2.52 6.73
N GLU A 269 -11.88 2.07 7.99
CA GLU A 269 -11.14 2.65 9.11
C GLU A 269 -9.63 2.62 8.89
N CYS A 270 -9.10 1.48 8.42
CA CYS A 270 -7.69 1.35 8.04
C CYS A 270 -7.28 2.37 6.95
N CYS A 271 -8.13 2.55 5.93
CA CYS A 271 -7.89 3.54 4.87
C CYS A 271 -7.86 4.96 5.43
N LEU A 272 -8.85 5.33 6.24
CA LEU A 272 -8.97 6.66 6.83
C LEU A 272 -7.81 6.96 7.80
N GLU A 273 -7.38 5.98 8.60
CA GLU A 273 -6.21 6.11 9.46
C GLU A 273 -4.94 6.33 8.62
N THR A 274 -4.75 5.55 7.56
CA THR A 274 -3.60 5.69 6.66
C THR A 274 -3.58 7.08 6.01
N ILE A 275 -4.74 7.54 5.50
CA ILE A 275 -4.92 8.89 4.92
C ILE A 275 -4.56 9.98 5.94
N ARG A 276 -4.89 9.77 7.21
CA ARG A 276 -4.52 10.67 8.32
C ARG A 276 -3.04 10.68 8.60
N GLN A 277 -2.39 9.52 8.65
CA GLN A 277 -0.96 9.39 8.91
C GLN A 277 -0.11 10.04 7.80
N ILE A 278 -0.57 10.02 6.55
CA ILE A 278 0.12 10.70 5.44
C ILE A 278 -0.15 12.21 5.37
N GLY A 279 -1.06 12.73 6.20
CA GLY A 279 -1.40 14.16 6.27
C GLY A 279 -2.43 14.64 5.24
N ALA A 280 -3.28 13.74 4.73
CA ALA A 280 -4.27 14.06 3.69
C ALA A 280 -5.72 14.19 4.21
N SER A 281 -5.95 14.21 5.53
CA SER A 281 -7.30 14.24 6.13
C SER A 281 -8.11 15.51 5.88
N GLY A 282 -7.49 16.63 5.47
CA GLY A 282 -8.20 17.89 5.22
C GLY A 282 -8.80 18.00 3.83
N LEU A 283 -8.61 16.99 2.97
CA LEU A 283 -9.07 17.01 1.58
C LEU A 283 -10.53 16.53 1.47
N PRO A 284 -11.33 17.08 0.55
CA PRO A 284 -12.66 16.55 0.28
C PRO A 284 -12.56 15.11 -0.22
N MET A 285 -13.53 14.30 0.16
CA MET A 285 -13.51 12.86 -0.09
C MET A 285 -14.87 12.39 -0.60
N VAL A 286 -14.84 11.58 -1.66
CA VAL A 286 -16.01 10.87 -2.19
C VAL A 286 -15.72 9.38 -2.09
N THR A 287 -16.69 8.60 -1.63
CA THR A 287 -16.51 7.15 -1.47
C THR A 287 -17.22 6.42 -2.60
N ALA A 288 -16.46 5.75 -3.47
CA ALA A 288 -16.98 4.81 -4.45
C ALA A 288 -17.20 3.44 -3.81
N LEU A 289 -18.45 3.14 -3.48
CA LEU A 289 -18.91 1.82 -3.02
C LEU A 289 -18.96 0.87 -4.23
N ASN A 290 -17.86 0.19 -4.50
CA ASN A 290 -17.60 -0.56 -5.71
C ASN A 290 -17.98 -2.04 -5.61
N LYS A 291 -18.16 -2.69 -6.76
CA LYS A 291 -18.60 -4.09 -6.94
C LYS A 291 -20.06 -4.35 -6.53
N ILE A 292 -20.94 -3.38 -6.73
CA ILE A 292 -22.38 -3.56 -6.51
C ILE A 292 -22.98 -4.67 -7.38
N ASP A 293 -22.33 -5.03 -8.48
CA ASP A 293 -22.71 -6.14 -9.35
C ASP A 293 -22.64 -7.52 -8.67
N LEU A 294 -21.93 -7.63 -7.55
CA LEU A 294 -21.80 -8.87 -6.78
C LEU A 294 -22.75 -8.92 -5.57
N VAL A 295 -23.57 -7.88 -5.36
CA VAL A 295 -24.41 -7.73 -4.16
C VAL A 295 -25.88 -7.66 -4.55
N PRO A 296 -26.76 -8.48 -3.93
CA PRO A 296 -28.20 -8.34 -4.11
C PRO A 296 -28.72 -6.95 -3.69
N GLU A 297 -29.74 -6.44 -4.39
CA GLU A 297 -30.26 -5.07 -4.19
C GLU A 297 -30.67 -4.78 -2.74
N HIS A 298 -31.38 -5.71 -2.08
CA HIS A 298 -31.80 -5.56 -0.69
C HIS A 298 -30.61 -5.49 0.30
N GLU A 299 -29.55 -6.25 0.04
CA GLU A 299 -28.34 -6.23 0.86
C GLU A 299 -27.54 -4.93 0.62
N LEU A 300 -27.52 -4.44 -0.61
CA LEU A 300 -26.85 -3.20 -0.98
C LEU A 300 -27.48 -1.99 -0.27
N GLU A 301 -28.81 -1.90 -0.23
CA GLU A 301 -29.53 -0.82 0.48
C GLU A 301 -29.16 -0.79 1.97
N GLU A 302 -29.17 -1.95 2.63
CA GLU A 302 -28.79 -2.06 4.04
C GLU A 302 -27.33 -1.64 4.27
N LYS A 303 -26.42 -2.10 3.41
CA LYS A 303 -24.99 -1.73 3.49
C LYS A 303 -24.78 -0.24 3.29
N ILE A 304 -25.45 0.41 2.35
CA ILE A 304 -25.33 1.85 2.11
C ILE A 304 -25.75 2.64 3.36
N ILE A 305 -26.87 2.27 3.99
CA ILE A 305 -27.35 2.93 5.22
C ILE A 305 -26.31 2.81 6.33
N ARG A 306 -25.81 1.60 6.58
CA ARG A 306 -24.81 1.35 7.64
C ARG A 306 -23.46 2.01 7.38
N LEU A 307 -23.08 2.17 6.11
CA LEU A 307 -21.82 2.80 5.71
C LEU A 307 -21.92 4.32 5.64
N GLY A 308 -23.13 4.89 5.59
CA GLY A 308 -23.35 6.34 5.51
C GLY A 308 -22.71 7.12 6.66
N ASP A 309 -22.63 6.52 7.85
CA ASP A 309 -22.02 7.16 9.02
C ASP A 309 -20.48 7.08 9.02
N VAL A 310 -19.90 6.15 8.27
CA VAL A 310 -18.46 5.84 8.30
C VAL A 310 -17.74 6.34 7.04
N THR A 311 -18.47 6.46 5.94
CA THR A 311 -17.91 6.82 4.63
C THR A 311 -18.40 8.20 4.17
N PRO A 312 -17.51 9.11 3.80
CA PRO A 312 -17.91 10.42 3.29
C PRO A 312 -18.47 10.30 1.87
N ASN A 313 -19.63 10.89 1.65
CA ASN A 313 -20.29 11.01 0.34
C ASN A 313 -20.30 9.69 -0.45
N PRO A 314 -20.99 8.64 0.04
CA PRO A 314 -20.99 7.33 -0.60
C PRO A 314 -21.78 7.31 -1.90
N VAL A 315 -21.19 6.70 -2.93
CA VAL A 315 -21.82 6.48 -4.24
C VAL A 315 -21.67 5.02 -4.64
N PRO A 316 -22.78 4.25 -4.77
CA PRO A 316 -22.75 2.86 -5.23
C PRO A 316 -22.43 2.77 -6.72
N ILE A 317 -21.39 2.02 -7.08
CA ILE A 317 -20.93 1.83 -8.46
C ILE A 317 -20.51 0.39 -8.78
N SER A 318 -20.51 0.05 -10.06
CA SER A 318 -19.70 -1.05 -10.57
C SER A 318 -18.66 -0.49 -11.53
N ALA A 319 -17.40 -0.47 -11.12
CA ALA A 319 -16.31 -0.02 -11.98
C ALA A 319 -16.14 -0.93 -13.20
N LEU A 320 -16.37 -2.23 -13.04
CA LEU A 320 -16.23 -3.23 -14.09
C LEU A 320 -17.31 -3.08 -15.17
N HIS A 321 -18.57 -2.95 -14.74
CA HIS A 321 -19.73 -2.82 -15.64
C HIS A 321 -20.10 -1.37 -15.98
N ARG A 322 -19.33 -0.41 -15.47
CA ARG A 322 -19.55 1.04 -15.64
C ARG A 322 -20.92 1.51 -15.15
N ILE A 323 -21.46 0.85 -14.13
CA ILE A 323 -22.75 1.21 -13.51
C ILE A 323 -22.55 2.41 -12.59
N ASN A 324 -23.46 3.38 -12.64
CA ASN A 324 -23.47 4.60 -11.82
C ASN A 324 -22.22 5.49 -11.89
N LEU A 325 -21.35 5.32 -12.89
CA LEU A 325 -20.16 6.18 -13.02
C LEU A 325 -20.53 7.65 -13.22
N ARG A 326 -21.63 7.96 -13.90
CA ARG A 326 -22.11 9.34 -14.05
C ARG A 326 -22.49 9.96 -12.70
N ALA A 327 -23.18 9.21 -11.83
CA ALA A 327 -23.53 9.67 -10.49
C ALA A 327 -22.26 9.95 -9.67
N LEU A 328 -21.25 9.07 -9.77
CA LEU A 328 -19.96 9.29 -9.13
C LEU A 328 -19.27 10.56 -9.64
N LYS A 329 -19.26 10.78 -10.96
CA LYS A 329 -18.67 11.97 -11.57
C LYS A 329 -19.35 13.26 -11.10
N LEU A 330 -20.69 13.27 -11.03
CA LEU A 330 -21.45 14.41 -10.53
C LEU A 330 -21.17 14.69 -9.05
N GLU A 331 -21.05 13.65 -8.22
CA GLU A 331 -20.69 13.83 -6.81
C GLU A 331 -19.27 14.40 -6.67
N MET A 332 -18.30 13.86 -7.41
CA MET A 332 -16.94 14.42 -7.44
C MET A 332 -16.93 15.90 -7.87
N LEU A 333 -17.74 16.25 -8.88
CA LEU A 333 -17.85 17.62 -9.38
C LEU A 333 -18.36 18.57 -8.29
N ARG A 334 -19.40 18.19 -7.54
CA ARG A 334 -19.96 19.00 -6.44
C ARG A 334 -18.89 19.40 -5.40
N HIS A 335 -17.98 18.48 -5.07
CA HIS A 335 -16.91 18.74 -4.09
C HIS A 335 -15.74 19.53 -4.70
N LEU A 336 -15.53 19.43 -6.02
CA LEU A 336 -14.53 20.21 -6.76
C LEU A 336 -15.00 21.62 -7.13
N GLU A 337 -16.30 21.86 -7.30
CA GLU A 337 -16.87 23.16 -7.65
C GLU A 337 -16.52 24.25 -6.61
N SER A 338 -16.50 23.90 -5.33
CA SER A 338 -16.06 24.79 -4.25
C SER A 338 -14.62 25.31 -4.44
N LEU A 339 -13.77 24.54 -5.14
CA LEU A 339 -12.40 24.90 -5.47
C LEU A 339 -12.31 25.65 -6.81
N LEU A 340 -13.23 25.37 -7.74
CA LEU A 340 -13.25 25.97 -9.09
C LEU A 340 -13.79 27.41 -9.12
N GLU A 341 -14.66 27.80 -8.17
CA GLU A 341 -15.17 29.18 -8.06
C GLU A 341 -14.06 30.22 -7.81
N THR A 342 -12.87 29.81 -7.35
CA THR A 342 -11.71 30.71 -7.13
C THR A 342 -10.84 30.95 -8.36
N LEU A 343 -11.10 30.29 -9.50
CA LEU A 343 -10.35 30.48 -10.75
C LEU A 343 -11.04 31.49 -11.67
N THR A 344 -11.02 32.77 -11.29
CA THR A 344 -11.38 33.88 -12.18
C THR A 344 -10.19 34.25 -13.06
N VAL A 345 -10.27 33.89 -14.34
CA VAL A 345 -9.31 34.35 -15.35
C VAL A 345 -9.79 35.69 -15.90
N HIS A 346 -9.06 36.76 -15.59
CA HIS A 346 -9.31 38.09 -16.15
C HIS A 346 -8.39 38.34 -17.35
N PRO A 347 -8.88 38.25 -18.60
CA PRO A 347 -8.06 38.61 -19.75
C PRO A 347 -7.81 40.13 -19.75
N PHE A 348 -6.54 40.52 -19.81
CA PHE A 348 -6.13 41.91 -20.06
C PHE A 348 -5.72 42.05 -21.53
N ALA A 349 -6.30 43.02 -22.23
CA ALA A 349 -6.02 43.28 -23.64
C ALA A 349 -5.61 44.74 -23.86
N LYS A 350 -4.72 44.99 -24.83
CA LYS A 350 -4.37 46.34 -25.31
C LYS A 350 -4.90 46.51 -26.73
N LYS A 351 -5.54 47.65 -27.01
CA LYS A 351 -6.08 47.99 -28.32
C LYS A 351 -4.91 48.14 -29.32
N ILE A 352 -4.96 47.40 -30.43
CA ILE A 352 -4.03 47.61 -31.54
C ILE A 352 -4.41 48.96 -32.17
N ALA A 353 -3.45 49.88 -32.28
CA ALA A 353 -3.66 51.15 -32.97
C ALA A 353 -3.75 50.87 -34.48
N ASN A 354 -4.84 51.35 -35.09
CA ASN A 354 -5.03 51.31 -36.55
C ASN A 354 -4.00 52.18 -37.27
#